data_AF-A0A368ZYM6-F1
#
_entry.id   AF-A0A368ZYM6-F1
#
_cell.length_a   1.000
_cell.length_b   1.000
_cell.length_c   1.000
_cell.angle_alpha   90.00
_cell.angle_beta   90.00
_cell.angle_gamma   90.00
#
_symmetry.space_group_name_H-M   'P 1'
#
loop_
_entity.id
_entity.type
_entity.pdbx_description
1 polymer ?
#
loop_
_entity_poly.entity_id
_entity_poly.type
_entity_poly.pdbx_seq_one_letter_code
_entity_poly.pdbx_strand_id
1 'polypeptide(L)' 'MLNPAAGRYYVTKNNLPWAIHLPVRFDYPTEKSDILKAYKKLADWAQSNGELYTDWYLNLPGYRDPEFIY' A
#
# COMPACT_ATOMS: atom_id res chain seq x y z
N MET A 1 11.86 12.81 -18.65
CA MET A 1 10.64 13.64 -18.69
C MET A 1 9.46 12.70 -18.72
N LEU A 2 8.53 12.82 -17.76
CA LEU A 2 7.30 12.02 -17.69
C LEU A 2 6.44 12.37 -18.91
N ASN A 3 5.95 11.36 -19.64
CA ASN A 3 5.06 11.56 -20.78
C ASN A 3 3.59 11.45 -20.31
N PRO A 4 2.85 12.57 -20.20
CA PRO A 4 1.46 12.58 -19.74
C PRO A 4 0.46 11.97 -20.74
N ALA A 5 0.88 11.54 -21.93
CA ALA A 5 -0.02 10.95 -22.94
C ALA A 5 -0.41 9.47 -22.69
N ALA A 6 0.13 8.82 -21.66
CA ALA A 6 -0.09 7.38 -21.39
C ALA A 6 -1.08 7.07 -20.26
N GLY A 7 -1.77 8.07 -19.69
CA GLY A 7 -2.74 7.85 -18.60
C GLY A 7 -2.14 7.34 -17.29
N ARG A 8 -0.82 7.37 -17.12
CA ARG A 8 -0.11 6.95 -15.90
C ARG A 8 0.28 8.17 -15.09
N TYR A 9 -0.46 8.45 -14.03
CA TYR A 9 -0.14 9.48 -13.05
C TYR A 9 0.45 8.83 -11.78
N TYR A 10 1.34 9.55 -11.08
CA TYR A 10 1.89 9.17 -9.75
C TYR A 10 2.83 7.95 -9.70
N VAL A 11 3.62 7.72 -10.74
CA VAL A 11 4.63 6.65 -10.77
C VAL A 11 6.05 7.21 -10.81
N THR A 12 6.97 6.64 -10.01
CA THR A 12 8.42 6.89 -10.18
C THR A 12 8.91 6.33 -11.52
N LYS A 13 10.16 6.64 -11.88
CA LYS A 13 10.87 6.02 -13.02
C LYS A 13 10.83 4.47 -12.98
N ASN A 14 10.60 3.88 -11.80
CA ASN A 14 10.49 2.44 -11.55
C ASN A 14 9.05 1.96 -11.32
N ASN A 15 8.04 2.74 -11.72
CA ASN A 15 6.62 2.37 -11.64
C ASN A 15 6.07 2.20 -10.21
N LEU A 16 6.70 2.82 -9.21
CA LEU A 16 6.23 2.77 -7.81
C LEU A 16 5.18 3.87 -7.56
N PRO A 17 3.98 3.53 -7.05
CA PRO A 17 2.94 4.49 -6.72
C PRO A 17 3.32 5.36 -5.51
N TRP A 18 2.98 6.65 -5.55
CA TRP A 18 3.26 7.62 -4.46
C TRP A 18 2.08 7.85 -3.51
N ALA A 19 0.90 7.39 -3.88
CA ALA A 19 -0.32 7.56 -3.09
C ALA A 19 -1.18 6.31 -3.18
N ILE A 20 -1.84 5.97 -2.08
CA ILE A 20 -2.85 4.93 -1.98
C ILE A 20 -4.16 5.62 -1.60
N HIS A 21 -5.22 5.37 -2.37
CA HIS A 21 -6.56 5.86 -2.06
C HIS A 21 -7.41 4.67 -1.59
N LEU A 22 -7.91 4.74 -0.36
CA LEU A 22 -8.73 3.70 0.26
C LEU A 22 -10.11 4.28 0.61
N PRO A 23 -11.21 3.53 0.40
CA PRO A 23 -12.56 3.97 0.77
C PRO A 23 -12.85 3.83 2.27
N VAL A 24 -11.82 3.59 3.10
CA VAL A 24 -11.93 3.33 4.54
C VAL A 24 -11.05 4.28 5.33
N ARG A 25 -11.33 4.43 6.63
CA ARG A 25 -10.38 5.04 7.56
C ARG A 25 -9.14 4.16 7.61
N PHE A 26 -7.99 4.74 7.30
CA PHE A 26 -6.71 4.05 7.28
C PHE A 26 -5.98 4.32 8.59
N ASP A 27 -5.59 3.25 9.28
CA ASP A 27 -4.77 3.35 10.49
C ASP A 27 -3.31 3.53 10.07
N TYR A 28 -2.69 4.62 10.53
CA TYR A 28 -1.37 5.01 10.05
C TYR A 28 -0.28 4.15 10.71
N PRO A 29 0.73 3.71 9.95
CA PRO A 29 1.90 3.09 10.54
C PRO A 29 2.62 4.07 11.48
N THR A 30 3.22 3.55 12.54
CA THR A 30 4.07 4.33 13.45
C THR A 30 5.17 5.04 12.64
N GLU A 31 5.41 6.32 12.96
CA GLU A 31 6.34 7.16 12.20
C GLU A 31 7.74 6.50 12.08
N LYS A 32 8.37 6.61 10.89
CA LYS A 32 9.65 5.97 10.53
C LYS A 32 9.64 4.44 10.47
N SER A 33 8.48 3.80 10.63
CA SER A 33 8.31 2.36 10.41
C SER A 33 7.88 2.08 8.98
N ASP A 34 8.37 0.98 8.42
CA ASP A 34 7.96 0.51 7.10
C ASP A 34 6.50 0.06 7.13
N ILE A 35 5.69 0.54 6.18
CA ILE A 35 4.29 0.15 6.02
C ILE A 35 4.14 -1.36 5.82
N LEU A 36 5.14 -2.04 5.26
CA LEU A 36 5.14 -3.50 5.10
C LEU A 36 5.21 -4.25 6.45
N LYS A 37 5.71 -3.61 7.51
CA LYS A 37 5.67 -4.17 8.87
C LYS A 37 4.27 -4.04 9.48
N ALA A 38 3.62 -2.90 9.28
CA ALA A 38 2.26 -2.65 9.75
C ALA A 38 1.22 -3.46 8.97
N TYR A 39 1.40 -3.62 7.66
CA TYR A 39 0.48 -4.29 6.73
C TYR A 39 1.22 -5.39 5.96
N LYS A 40 1.21 -6.60 6.52
CA LYS A 40 1.99 -7.77 6.06
C LYS A 40 1.60 -8.25 4.66
N LYS A 41 0.39 -7.91 4.20
CA LYS A 41 -0.17 -8.32 2.90
C LYS A 41 -0.02 -7.29 1.79
N LEU A 42 0.47 -6.09 2.11
CA LEU A 42 0.63 -5.01 1.13
C LEU A 42 1.62 -5.37 0.02
N ALA A 43 2.73 -6.06 0.35
CA ALA A 43 3.71 -6.49 -0.66
C ALA A 43 3.12 -7.48 -1.66
N ASP A 44 2.42 -8.51 -1.17
CA ASP A 44 1.77 -9.53 -2.01
C ASP A 44 0.68 -8.90 -2.90
N TRP A 45 -0.10 -7.96 -2.36
CA TRP A 45 -1.08 -7.20 -3.12
C TRP A 45 -0.43 -6.36 -4.22
N ALA A 46 0.64 -5.62 -3.90
CA ALA A 46 1.33 -4.78 -4.88
C ALA A 46 1.99 -5.61 -5.99
N GLN A 47 2.60 -6.75 -5.66
CA GLN A 47 3.26 -7.64 -6.62
C GLN A 47 2.28 -8.41 -7.51
N SER A 48 1.06 -8.63 -7.04
CA SER A 48 -0.01 -9.28 -7.81
C SER A 48 -0.81 -8.32 -8.68
N ASN A 49 -0.33 -7.08 -8.89
CA ASN A 49 -1.09 -6.01 -9.55
C ASN A 49 -2.48 -5.76 -8.94
N GLY A 50 -2.62 -6.04 -7.64
CA GLY A 50 -3.87 -5.85 -6.91
C GLY A 50 -4.88 -7.00 -7.00
N GLU A 51 -4.49 -8.17 -7.50
CA GLU A 51 -5.37 -9.35 -7.56
C GLU A 51 -5.45 -10.10 -6.21
N LEU A 52 -4.35 -10.17 -5.47
CA LEU A 52 -4.29 -10.87 -4.18
C LEU A 52 -4.44 -9.88 -3.03
N TYR A 53 -5.11 -10.31 -1.94
CA TYR A 53 -5.27 -9.51 -0.73
C TYR A 53 -5.81 -8.10 -1.01
N THR A 54 -6.89 -8.00 -1.79
CA THR A 54 -7.59 -6.72 -2.11
C THR A 54 -8.12 -6.01 -0.87
N ASP A 55 -8.12 -6.71 0.25
CA ASP A 55 -8.49 -6.34 1.60
C ASP A 55 -7.27 -6.27 2.56
N TRP A 56 -6.04 -6.15 2.03
CA TRP A 56 -4.79 -6.09 2.82
C TRP A 56 -4.84 -5.04 3.93
N TYR A 57 -5.61 -3.97 3.71
CA TYR A 57 -5.81 -2.86 4.63
C TYR A 57 -6.90 -3.13 5.68
N LEU A 58 -7.54 -4.30 5.75
CA LEU A 58 -8.56 -4.66 6.76
C LEU A 58 -7.92 -5.31 8.01
N ASN A 59 -8.60 -5.22 9.15
CA ASN A 59 -8.10 -5.73 10.43
C ASN A 59 -8.44 -7.21 10.56
N LEU A 60 -7.82 -8.01 9.69
CA LEU A 60 -7.98 -9.46 9.65
C LEU A 60 -6.82 -10.15 10.37
N PRO A 61 -7.05 -11.31 10.99
CA PRO A 61 -5.98 -12.08 11.63
C PRO A 61 -4.81 -12.33 10.66
N GLY A 62 -3.61 -11.91 11.05
CA GLY A 62 -2.38 -12.08 10.27
C GLY A 62 -2.13 -11.05 9.16
N TYR A 63 -3.02 -10.07 8.98
CA TYR A 63 -2.85 -9.03 7.95
C TYR A 63 -2.05 -7.84 8.45
N ARG A 64 -2.21 -7.53 9.73
CA ARG A 64 -1.63 -6.35 10.34
C ARG A 64 -0.82 -6.69 11.57
N ASP A 65 0.09 -5.78 11.90
CA ASP A 65 0.84 -5.83 13.14
C ASP A 65 0.52 -4.59 13.99
N PRO A 66 -0.22 -4.75 15.10
CA PRO A 66 -0.64 -3.61 15.92
C PRO A 66 0.53 -2.89 16.59
N GLU A 67 1.71 -3.51 16.72
CA GLU A 67 2.90 -2.86 17.28
C GLU A 67 3.41 -1.72 16.38
N PHE A 68 3.07 -1.76 15.10
CA PHE A 68 3.49 -0.78 14.09
C PHE A 68 2.35 0.13 13.63
N ILE A 69 1.23 0.18 14.35
CA ILE A 69 0.06 1.03 14.04
C ILE A 69 -0.13 2.07 15.16
N TYR A 70 -0.42 3.32 14.77
CA TYR A 70 -0.67 4.46 15.68
C TYR A 70 -2.17 4.75 15.85
#